data_AF-A0A1H2PS76-F1
#
_entry.id   AF-A0A1H2PS76-F1
#
_cell.length_a   1.000
_cell.length_b   1.000
_cell.length_c   1.000
_cell.angle_alpha   90.00
_cell.angle_beta   90.00
_cell.angle_gamma   90.00
#
_symmetry.space_group_name_H-M   'P 1'
#
loop_
_entity.id
_entity.type
_entity.pdbx_description
1 polymer ?
#
loop_
_entity_poly.entity_id
_entity_poly.type
_entity_poly.pdbx_seq_one_letter_code
_entity_poly.pdbx_strand_id
1 'polypeptide(L)'
;MDEIDQVLVAWYEWSQRDEGVHGYPTHAASCGEYRAGRSWMSDEDYDFEIDHSLQASIGAAVEPVVMALGLDHRVAVMTAARNFVVGAASFRNPRHPERQAHDYAAAKEAMRPALVSKGLVAGAAARA
;
A
#
# COMPACT_ATOMS: atom_id res chain seq x y z
N MET A 1 11.64 -12.13 -2.57
CA MET A 1 10.86 -10.92 -2.29
C MET A 1 11.70 -9.75 -2.73
N ASP A 2 11.24 -8.99 -3.70
CA ASP A 2 11.90 -7.79 -4.22
C ASP A 2 11.42 -6.52 -3.47
N GLU A 3 11.90 -5.35 -3.89
CA GLU A 3 11.53 -4.06 -3.29
C GLU A 3 10.07 -3.68 -3.55
N ILE A 4 9.54 -4.02 -4.73
CA ILE A 4 8.12 -3.79 -5.06
C ILE A 4 7.24 -4.68 -4.20
N ASP A 5 7.62 -5.95 -3.99
CA ASP A 5 6.90 -6.88 -3.13
C ASP A 5 6.81 -6.33 -1.68
N GLN A 6 7.85 -5.66 -1.17
CA GLN A 6 7.84 -5.02 0.17
C GLN A 6 6.85 -3.85 0.24
N VAL A 7 6.87 -2.97 -0.76
CA VAL A 7 5.92 -1.86 -0.86
C VAL A 7 4.47 -2.38 -0.94
N LEU A 8 4.24 -3.45 -1.71
CA LEU A 8 2.92 -4.06 -1.83
C LEU A 8 2.44 -4.72 -0.53
N VAL A 9 3.34 -5.31 0.25
CA VAL A 9 3.00 -5.84 1.58
C VAL A 9 2.58 -4.72 2.53
N ALA A 10 3.38 -3.65 2.62
CA ALA A 10 3.05 -2.50 3.46
C ALA A 10 1.72 -1.85 3.06
N TRP A 11 1.50 -1.68 1.75
CA TRP A 11 0.23 -1.19 1.21
C TRP A 11 -0.94 -2.13 1.53
N TYR A 12 -0.79 -3.43 1.34
CA TYR A 12 -1.86 -4.39 1.59
C TYR A 12 -2.22 -4.47 3.09
N GLU A 13 -1.22 -4.45 3.98
CA GLU A 13 -1.47 -4.38 5.41
C GLU A 13 -2.22 -3.10 5.79
N TRP A 14 -1.83 -1.95 5.23
CA TRP A 14 -2.56 -0.70 5.38
C TRP A 14 -4.01 -0.78 4.84
N SER A 15 -4.23 -1.33 3.64
CA SER A 15 -5.56 -1.42 3.03
C SER A 15 -6.50 -2.37 3.79
N GLN A 16 -5.93 -3.35 4.51
CA GLN A 16 -6.68 -4.30 5.32
C GLN A 16 -6.96 -3.81 6.74
N ARG A 17 -6.29 -2.72 7.19
CA ARG A 17 -6.66 -2.05 8.45
C ARG A 17 -8.00 -1.37 8.20
N ASP A 18 -9.07 -2.10 8.49
CA ASP A 18 -10.41 -1.53 8.64
C ASP A 18 -10.35 -0.58 9.84
N GLU A 19 -10.05 0.69 9.58
CA GLU A 19 -10.39 1.76 10.51
C GLU A 19 -11.90 1.87 10.48
N GLY A 20 -12.57 0.97 11.19
CA GLY A 20 -13.97 1.12 11.54
C GLY A 20 -14.09 2.41 12.33
N VAL A 21 -14.25 3.54 11.63
CA VAL A 21 -14.46 4.84 12.24
C VAL A 21 -15.84 4.76 12.89
N HIS A 22 -15.85 4.35 14.17
CA HIS A 22 -17.01 4.44 15.03
C HIS A 22 -17.23 5.92 15.36
N GLY A 23 -17.85 6.66 14.43
CA GLY A 23 -18.24 8.06 14.63
C GLY A 23 -18.07 8.94 13.39
N TYR A 24 -18.38 10.22 13.56
CA TYR A 24 -18.03 11.25 12.58
C TYR A 24 -16.54 11.62 12.73
N PRO A 25 -15.79 11.76 11.63
CA PRO A 25 -14.42 12.26 11.71
C PRO A 25 -14.42 13.63 12.40
N THR A 26 -13.53 13.82 13.36
CA THR A 26 -13.38 15.09 14.11
C THR A 26 -12.78 16.21 13.25
N HIS A 27 -12.49 15.93 11.97
CA HIS A 27 -11.93 16.86 11.01
C HIS A 27 -12.81 16.98 9.77
N ALA A 28 -12.87 18.18 9.20
CA ALA A 28 -13.51 18.41 7.91
C ALA A 28 -12.56 17.97 6.78
N ALA A 29 -13.01 17.06 5.92
CA ALA A 29 -12.23 16.56 4.77
C ALA A 29 -11.78 17.67 3.81
N SER A 30 -12.47 18.81 3.78
CA SER A 30 -12.15 19.97 2.93
C SER A 30 -11.03 20.86 3.47
N CYS A 31 -10.71 20.77 4.76
CA CYS A 31 -9.81 21.70 5.45
C CYS A 31 -8.49 21.06 5.90
N GLY A 32 -8.13 19.91 5.30
CA GLY A 32 -6.82 19.28 5.46
C GLY A 32 -6.39 19.16 6.92
N GLU A 33 -7.16 18.41 7.72
CA GLU A 33 -6.80 17.99 9.09
C GLU A 33 -6.14 19.06 10.00
N TYR A 34 -6.44 20.35 9.81
CA TYR A 34 -5.77 21.40 10.57
C TYR A 34 -6.03 21.23 12.06
N ARG A 35 -4.96 21.10 12.86
CA ARG A 35 -5.00 21.04 14.33
C ARG A 35 -4.17 22.18 14.92
N ALA A 36 -4.69 22.84 15.96
CA ALA A 36 -4.09 24.01 16.60
C ALA A 36 -2.81 23.71 17.42
N GLY A 37 -2.34 22.47 17.44
CA GLY A 37 -1.14 22.02 18.15
C GLY A 37 -1.26 20.53 18.51
N ARG A 38 -0.15 19.91 18.93
CA ARG A 38 -0.11 18.52 19.45
C ARG A 38 0.41 18.44 20.88
N SER A 39 0.52 19.58 21.56
CA SER A 39 1.16 19.72 22.87
C SER A 39 0.41 19.04 24.04
N TRP A 40 -0.77 18.47 23.78
CA TRP A 40 -1.56 17.72 24.77
C TRP A 40 -1.36 16.20 24.65
N MET A 41 -0.67 15.71 23.63
CA MET A 41 -0.42 14.29 23.41
C MET A 41 0.78 13.84 24.24
N SER A 42 0.72 12.61 24.76
CA SER A 42 1.91 11.98 25.32
C SER A 42 2.91 11.63 24.22
N ASP A 43 4.17 11.39 24.57
CA ASP A 43 5.18 10.95 23.60
C ASP A 43 4.75 9.62 22.92
N GLU A 44 4.10 8.73 23.66
CA GLU A 44 3.56 7.45 23.13
C GLU A 44 2.44 7.67 22.09
N ASP A 45 1.52 8.60 22.37
CA ASP A 45 0.44 8.95 21.42
C ASP A 45 1.02 9.60 20.16
N TYR A 46 2.11 10.36 20.32
CA TYR A 46 2.77 11.05 19.23
C TYR A 46 3.51 10.08 18.29
N ASP A 47 4.22 9.10 18.85
CA ASP A 47 4.88 8.05 18.08
C ASP A 47 3.85 7.21 17.31
N PHE A 48 2.74 6.84 17.94
CA PHE A 48 1.65 6.14 17.27
C PHE A 48 1.05 6.95 16.10
N GLU A 49 0.86 8.26 16.28
CA GLU A 49 0.33 9.13 15.22
C GLU A 49 1.32 9.30 14.07
N ILE A 50 2.62 9.36 14.34
CA ILE A 50 3.66 9.38 13.30
C ILE A 50 3.63 8.09 12.49
N ASP A 51 3.62 6.94 13.16
CA ASP A 51 3.59 5.64 12.50
C ASP A 51 2.33 5.50 11.64
N HIS A 52 1.17 5.91 12.19
CA HIS A 52 -0.09 5.96 11.46
C HIS A 52 -0.01 6.85 10.21
N SER A 53 0.49 8.08 10.36
CA SER A 53 0.64 9.01 9.25
C SER A 53 1.61 8.49 8.18
N LEU A 54 2.69 7.83 8.58
CA LEU A 54 3.64 7.24 7.65
C LEU A 54 2.99 6.12 6.84
N GLN A 55 2.25 5.23 7.50
CA GLN A 55 1.49 4.15 6.84
C GLN A 55 0.41 4.71 5.90
N ALA A 56 -0.32 5.74 6.32
CA ALA A 56 -1.32 6.41 5.49
C ALA A 56 -0.70 7.06 4.25
N SER A 57 0.49 7.63 4.37
CA SER A 57 1.21 8.21 3.23
C SER A 57 1.62 7.17 2.19
N ILE A 58 2.06 5.99 2.63
CA ILE A 58 2.38 4.84 1.76
C ILE A 58 1.10 4.37 1.05
N GLY A 59 0.02 4.19 1.82
CA GLY A 59 -1.30 3.84 1.29
C GLY A 59 -1.76 4.78 0.18
N ALA A 60 -1.79 6.08 0.48
CA ALA A 60 -2.20 7.14 -0.45
C ALA A 60 -1.31 7.21 -1.71
N ALA A 61 -0.02 6.87 -1.60
CA ALA A 61 0.89 6.88 -2.73
C ALA A 61 0.73 5.66 -3.65
N VAL A 62 0.51 4.46 -3.08
CA VAL A 62 0.47 3.17 -3.80
C VAL A 62 -0.93 2.85 -4.33
N GLU A 63 -1.99 3.18 -3.58
CA GLU A 63 -3.38 2.88 -3.93
C GLU A 63 -3.76 3.32 -5.36
N PRO A 64 -3.46 4.56 -5.81
CA PRO A 64 -3.80 4.99 -7.16
C PRO A 64 -3.03 4.24 -8.24
N VAL A 65 -1.81 3.79 -7.94
CA VAL A 65 -0.96 3.02 -8.86
C VAL A 65 -1.55 1.64 -9.08
N VAL A 66 -2.00 0.98 -8.00
CA VAL A 66 -2.69 -0.31 -8.10
C VAL A 66 -4.03 -0.15 -8.81
N MET A 67 -4.81 0.89 -8.49
CA MET A 67 -6.11 1.13 -9.09
C MET A 67 -6.06 1.48 -10.59
N ALA A 68 -4.94 2.03 -11.07
CA ALA A 68 -4.70 2.27 -12.50
C ALA A 68 -4.50 0.97 -13.31
N LEU A 69 -4.24 -0.17 -12.66
CA LEU A 69 -4.07 -1.45 -13.35
C LEU A 69 -5.41 -2.03 -13.84
N GLY A 70 -5.33 -2.79 -14.94
CA GLY A 70 -6.43 -3.63 -15.41
C GLY A 70 -6.89 -4.63 -14.33
N LEU A 71 -8.14 -5.08 -14.42
CA LEU A 71 -8.76 -5.93 -13.39
C LEU A 71 -7.95 -7.21 -13.13
N ASP A 72 -7.49 -7.90 -14.17
CA ASP A 72 -6.74 -9.15 -14.04
C ASP A 72 -5.41 -8.93 -13.30
N HIS A 73 -4.70 -7.85 -13.61
CA HIS A 73 -3.47 -7.46 -12.93
C HIS A 73 -3.72 -7.09 -11.46
N ARG A 74 -4.82 -6.39 -11.15
CA ARG A 74 -5.20 -6.08 -9.76
C ARG A 74 -5.50 -7.33 -8.96
N VAL A 75 -6.26 -8.28 -9.53
CA VAL A 75 -6.52 -9.57 -8.88
C VAL A 75 -5.21 -10.32 -8.64
N ALA A 76 -4.28 -10.30 -9.59
CA ALA A 76 -2.99 -10.94 -9.44
C ALA A 76 -2.17 -10.30 -8.31
N VAL A 77 -2.10 -8.96 -8.24
CA VAL A 77 -1.41 -8.21 -7.18
C VAL A 77 -2.02 -8.49 -5.81
N MET A 78 -3.35 -8.42 -5.67
CA MET A 78 -4.04 -8.70 -4.41
C MET A 78 -3.81 -10.13 -3.91
N THR A 79 -3.84 -11.10 -4.83
CA THR A 79 -3.58 -12.51 -4.50
C THR A 79 -2.14 -12.73 -4.05
N ALA A 80 -1.18 -12.08 -4.72
CA ALA A 80 0.24 -12.16 -4.36
C ALA A 80 0.51 -11.49 -3.01
N ALA A 81 0.03 -10.26 -2.79
CA ALA A 81 0.18 -9.52 -1.54
C ALA A 81 -0.38 -10.30 -0.34
N ARG A 82 -1.57 -10.90 -0.50
CA ARG A 82 -2.17 -11.75 0.53
C ARG A 82 -1.32 -12.99 0.86
N ASN A 83 -0.72 -13.61 -0.15
CA ASN A 83 0.20 -14.74 0.06
C ASN A 83 1.50 -14.31 0.76
N PHE A 84 2.01 -13.11 0.47
CA PHE A 84 3.19 -12.58 1.16
C PHE A 84 2.93 -12.31 2.63
N VAL A 85 1.80 -11.69 2.98
CA VAL A 85 1.43 -11.45 4.39
C VAL A 85 1.25 -12.75 5.17
N VAL A 86 0.66 -13.77 4.56
CA VAL A 86 0.50 -15.09 5.21
C VAL A 86 1.82 -15.88 5.25
N GLY A 87 2.81 -15.53 4.41
CA GLY A 87 4.07 -16.26 4.29
C GLY A 87 3.95 -17.62 3.59
N ALA A 88 2.79 -17.92 2.98
CA ALA A 88 2.51 -19.18 2.30
C ALA A 88 1.63 -18.97 1.06
N ALA A 89 1.77 -19.86 0.06
CA ALA A 89 1.03 -19.82 -1.20
C ALA A 89 -0.40 -20.42 -1.07
N SER A 90 -1.19 -19.88 -0.14
CA SER A 90 -2.52 -20.39 0.22
C SER A 90 -3.61 -19.93 -0.74
N PHE A 91 -3.46 -18.74 -1.33
CA PHE A 91 -4.44 -18.10 -2.20
C PHE A 91 -4.06 -18.23 -3.67
N ARG A 92 -5.05 -18.54 -4.50
CA ARG A 92 -4.91 -18.66 -5.96
C ARG A 92 -6.10 -18.05 -6.65
N ASN A 93 -5.88 -17.48 -7.84
CA ASN A 93 -6.97 -17.03 -8.70
C ASN A 93 -7.77 -18.26 -9.20
N PRO A 94 -9.06 -18.39 -8.87
CA PRO A 94 -9.86 -19.56 -9.26
C PRO A 94 -10.24 -19.55 -10.75
N ARG A 95 -10.19 -18.40 -11.42
CA ARG A 95 -10.60 -18.27 -12.84
C ARG A 95 -9.46 -18.59 -13.80
N HIS A 96 -8.27 -18.07 -13.51
CA HIS A 96 -7.07 -18.23 -14.34
C HIS A 96 -5.82 -18.50 -13.47
N PRO A 97 -5.76 -19.66 -12.78
CA PRO A 97 -4.64 -19.98 -11.90
C PRO A 97 -3.29 -20.06 -12.64
N GLU A 98 -3.29 -20.49 -13.90
CA GLU A 98 -2.11 -20.64 -14.74
C GLU A 98 -1.49 -19.29 -15.15
N ARG A 99 -2.30 -18.23 -15.21
CA ARG A 99 -1.85 -16.89 -15.63
C ARG A 99 -1.37 -16.02 -14.47
N GLN A 100 -1.65 -16.42 -13.23
CA GLN A 100 -1.35 -15.65 -12.02
C GLN A 100 0.09 -15.12 -11.97
N ALA A 101 1.09 -15.96 -12.26
CA ALA A 101 2.50 -15.57 -12.21
C ALA A 101 2.86 -14.58 -13.32
N HIS A 102 2.33 -14.80 -14.53
CA HIS A 102 2.54 -13.93 -15.68
C HIS A 102 1.88 -12.56 -15.47
N ASP A 103 0.61 -12.55 -15.06
CA ASP A 103 -0.15 -11.32 -14.84
C ASP A 103 0.44 -10.51 -13.66
N TYR A 104 0.98 -11.18 -12.64
CA TYR A 104 1.73 -10.49 -11.57
C TYR A 104 3.03 -9.86 -12.06
N ALA A 105 3.81 -10.57 -12.88
CA ALA A 105 5.05 -10.03 -13.45
C ALA A 105 4.75 -8.82 -14.36
N ALA A 106 3.72 -8.90 -15.20
CA ALA A 106 3.27 -7.80 -16.04
C ALA A 106 2.79 -6.60 -15.20
N ALA A 107 2.06 -6.85 -14.12
CA ALA A 107 1.64 -5.80 -13.18
C ALA A 107 2.85 -5.08 -12.55
N LYS A 108 3.89 -5.82 -12.13
CA LYS A 108 5.10 -5.21 -11.56
C LYS A 108 5.81 -4.29 -12.54
N GLU A 109 5.95 -4.71 -13.79
CA GLU A 109 6.57 -3.86 -14.81
C GLU A 109 5.73 -2.62 -15.12
N ALA A 110 4.40 -2.73 -15.12
CA ALA A 110 3.51 -1.59 -15.29
C ALA A 110 3.57 -0.59 -14.13
N MET A 111 3.68 -1.06 -12.88
CA MET A 111 3.72 -0.21 -11.69
C MET A 111 5.08 0.45 -11.46
N ARG A 112 6.18 -0.24 -11.82
CA ARG A 112 7.57 0.21 -11.60
C ARG A 112 7.81 1.69 -11.89
N PRO A 113 7.48 2.26 -13.07
CA PRO A 113 7.77 3.67 -13.36
C PRO A 113 7.06 4.63 -12.40
N ALA A 114 5.82 4.32 -12.01
CA ALA A 114 5.06 5.15 -11.08
C ALA A 114 5.57 5.04 -9.64
N LEU A 115 6.05 3.85 -9.24
CA LEU A 115 6.65 3.66 -7.92
C LEU A 115 8.01 4.37 -7.79
N VAL A 116 8.82 4.33 -8.86
CA VAL A 116 10.10 5.06 -8.92
C VAL A 116 9.87 6.57 -8.89
N SER A 117 8.90 7.10 -9.64
CA SER A 117 8.62 8.55 -9.63
C SER A 117 8.11 9.06 -8.28
N LYS A 118 7.48 8.19 -7.49
CA LYS A 118 7.05 8.45 -6.11
C LYS A 118 8.16 8.22 -5.07
N GLY A 119 9.34 7.77 -5.48
CA GLY A 119 10.47 7.49 -4.57
C GLY A 119 10.27 6.28 -3.66
N LEU A 120 9.31 5.42 -3.96
CA LEU A 120 8.98 4.23 -3.15
C LEU A 120 9.87 3.03 -3.46
N VAL A 121 10.54 3.06 -4.62
CA VAL A 121 11.42 1.99 -5.11
C VAL A 121 12.64 2.65 -5.73
N ALA A 122 13.83 2.08 -5.52
CA ALA A 122 15.05 2.54 -6.15
C ALA A 122 14.93 2.43 -7.68
N GLY A 123 15.15 3.55 -8.38
CA GLY A 123 15.37 3.51 -9.82
C GLY A 123 16.63 2.70 -10.13
N ALA A 124 16.69 2.04 -11.29
CA ALA A 124 17.84 1.25 -11.73
C ALA A 124 19.19 2.02 -11.75
N ALA A 125 19.19 3.33 -11.51
CA ALA A 125 20.35 4.22 -11.43
C ALA A 125 20.90 4.45 -10.01
N ALA A 126 20.27 3.96 -8.93
CA ALA A 126 20.71 4.21 -7.56
C ALA A 126 21.59 3.09 -6.98
N ARG A 127 22.63 2.68 -7.72
CA ARG A 127 23.78 1.95 -7.17
C ARG A 127 25.06 2.69 -7.59
N ALA A 128 25.55 3.53 -6.69
CA ALA A 128 26.91 4.05 -6.67
C ALA A 128 27.56 3.64 -5.35
#